data_AF-A0A8H4FLB0-F1
#
_entry.id   AF-A0A8H4FLB0-F1
#
_cell.length_a   1.000
_cell.length_b   1.000
_cell.length_c   1.000
_cell.angle_alpha   90.00
_cell.angle_beta   90.00
_cell.angle_gamma   90.00
#
_symmetry.space_group_name_H-M   'P 1'
#
loop_
_entity.id
_entity.type
_entity.pdbx_description
1 polymer ?
#
loop_
_entity_poly.entity_id
_entity_poly.type
_entity_poly.pdbx_seq_one_letter_code
_entity_poly.pdbx_strand_id
1 'polypeptide(L)'
;TAQRRPASDKYWTIPSTPSRNFRPDNAELTLTALLPFRTRPLQSLFLLLLPPSNRALISSPLLSFHLLSSPSTSFPFPPVPQTNTTMAAPAHKFKVADLSLAAFGRKEIELAENEMPGLMQTRAKYAADQPLAGARIAGCLHMTIQTAVLIETLTALGAEVTWTSCNIFSTQDHAAAAIAAAGVPVFAWKGESEEEYNWCLEQQLLAFKDGKKLNLILDDGGDLTHLVHDKYPEMLKDCYGVSEETTTGVHHLYRMLKEKKLLVPSINVNDSVTKSKFDNLYGCRESLIDGIKRATDVMVAGKVAVVAGFGDVGKGCAQALHTMGARVLVTEIDPINALQAAMAGYQVTTMEKAASQGQIFVTTTGCRDILTAQHFEAMPNDAIVCNIGHFDIEIDVAWLKANAQSVQNIKPQVDRFLMKNGRHIILLAEGRLVNLGCATGHSSFVMSCSFTNQVLAQIMLYKSGDAAWGQKYVEFAKSGKLEVGVYVLPKVLDEEVARLHLAHCNVELSELSKVQAEYLGLTVEGPYKSDIYRY
;
A
#
# COMPACT_ATOMS: atom_id res chain seq x y z
N THR A 1 -56.74 -43.10 -30.38
CA THR A 1 -55.96 -42.92 -31.63
C THR A 1 -54.52 -42.61 -31.23
N ALA A 2 -53.72 -43.65 -30.95
CA ALA A 2 -52.60 -44.15 -31.78
C ALA A 2 -51.34 -43.24 -31.67
N GLN A 3 -50.11 -43.67 -31.38
CA GLN A 3 -49.47 -45.00 -31.32
C GLN A 3 -48.04 -44.86 -30.70
N ARG A 4 -47.66 -45.84 -29.85
CA ARG A 4 -46.38 -46.59 -29.72
C ARG A 4 -44.98 -45.89 -29.80
N ARG A 5 -44.23 -45.93 -28.66
CA ARG A 5 -42.95 -46.65 -28.30
C ARG A 5 -41.88 -47.00 -29.39
N PRO A 6 -40.61 -47.36 -29.06
CA PRO A 6 -39.83 -47.33 -27.79
C PRO A 6 -38.31 -46.97 -27.91
N ALA A 7 -37.60 -47.15 -26.78
CA ALA A 7 -36.18 -47.02 -26.46
C ALA A 7 -35.17 -47.94 -27.18
N SER A 8 -33.88 -47.61 -27.07
CA SER A 8 -32.76 -48.58 -27.09
C SER A 8 -31.54 -48.10 -26.30
N ASP A 9 -31.16 -48.91 -25.30
CA ASP A 9 -29.86 -48.93 -24.61
C ASP A 9 -28.73 -49.42 -25.53
N LYS A 10 -27.50 -48.95 -25.30
CA LYS A 10 -26.26 -49.69 -25.63
C LYS A 10 -25.19 -49.49 -24.54
N TYR A 11 -24.90 -50.58 -23.84
CA TYR A 11 -23.69 -50.86 -23.06
C TYR A 11 -22.54 -51.29 -23.99
N TRP A 12 -21.29 -50.94 -23.66
CA TRP A 12 -20.05 -51.72 -23.84
C TRP A 12 -18.97 -51.17 -22.86
N THR A 13 -18.81 -51.74 -21.66
CA THR A 13 -17.71 -52.62 -21.21
C THR A 13 -16.27 -52.12 -21.47
N ILE A 14 -15.56 -51.80 -20.37
CA ILE A 14 -14.10 -51.59 -20.30
C ILE A 14 -13.49 -52.82 -19.57
N PRO A 15 -12.42 -53.45 -20.09
CA PRO A 15 -11.84 -54.63 -19.45
C PRO A 15 -10.91 -54.25 -18.29
N SER A 16 -11.05 -55.01 -17.21
CA SER A 16 -10.19 -55.05 -16.01
C SER A 16 -9.13 -56.15 -16.13
N THR A 17 -7.96 -55.95 -15.52
CA THR A 17 -7.01 -56.98 -14.97
C THR A 17 -5.72 -56.29 -14.48
N PRO A 18 -4.92 -56.88 -13.56
CA PRO A 18 -5.29 -57.23 -12.19
C PRO A 18 -4.30 -56.69 -11.14
N SER A 19 -4.76 -56.65 -9.90
CA SER A 19 -4.00 -56.37 -8.68
C SER A 19 -2.94 -57.46 -8.41
N ARG A 20 -1.73 -57.05 -8.01
CA ARG A 20 -0.73 -57.93 -7.39
C ARG A 20 -0.64 -57.65 -5.89
N ASN A 21 -0.95 -58.70 -5.14
CA ASN A 21 -0.69 -58.86 -3.71
C ASN A 21 0.82 -58.81 -3.43
N PHE A 22 1.22 -58.13 -2.35
CA PHE A 22 2.43 -58.47 -1.61
C PHE A 22 2.10 -58.49 -0.11
N ARG A 23 2.33 -59.63 0.53
CA ARG A 23 2.36 -59.83 1.98
C ARG A 23 3.75 -59.45 2.53
N PRO A 24 3.87 -59.17 3.83
CA PRO A 24 5.12 -58.75 4.47
C PRO A 24 5.93 -59.97 4.94
N ASP A 25 7.25 -59.91 4.80
CA ASP A 25 8.17 -60.82 5.49
C ASP A 25 9.10 -60.03 6.40
N ASN A 26 9.18 -60.54 7.63
CA ASN A 26 10.07 -60.13 8.71
C ASN A 26 11.52 -60.44 8.36
N ALA A 27 12.43 -59.52 8.69
CA ALA A 27 13.79 -59.86 9.08
C ALA A 27 14.31 -58.81 10.06
N GLU A 28 14.52 -59.24 11.31
CA GLU A 28 15.36 -58.59 12.30
C GLU A 28 16.78 -58.39 11.75
N LEU A 29 17.46 -57.29 12.11
CA LEU A 29 18.68 -57.36 12.92
C LEU A 29 19.35 -55.98 13.14
N THR A 30 19.60 -55.75 14.44
CA THR A 30 20.71 -55.02 15.06
C THR A 30 20.80 -53.49 14.99
N LEU A 31 20.52 -52.92 16.16
CA LEU A 31 21.10 -51.71 16.72
C LEU A 31 22.63 -51.82 16.81
N THR A 32 23.37 -50.85 16.29
CA THR A 32 24.68 -50.49 16.85
C THR A 32 24.87 -48.99 16.72
N ALA A 33 24.98 -48.33 17.87
CA ALA A 33 25.26 -46.91 18.01
C ALA A 33 26.75 -46.62 17.76
N LEU A 34 27.06 -45.46 17.17
CA LEU A 34 28.22 -44.60 17.48
C LEU A 34 28.08 -43.23 16.76
N LEU A 35 28.32 -42.16 17.52
CA LEU A 35 28.20 -40.72 17.21
C LEU A 35 29.33 -40.18 16.26
N PRO A 36 29.46 -38.87 16.02
CA PRO A 36 28.73 -38.03 15.06
C PRO A 36 29.64 -37.47 13.94
N PHE A 37 29.06 -37.19 12.77
CA PHE A 37 29.74 -36.52 11.65
C PHE A 37 29.96 -35.02 11.94
N ARG A 38 31.23 -34.59 11.93
CA ARG A 38 31.62 -33.20 11.69
C ARG A 38 31.56 -32.91 10.19
N THR A 39 30.79 -31.91 9.81
CA THR A 39 30.72 -31.38 8.44
C THR A 39 32.02 -30.65 8.06
N ARG A 40 32.59 -31.00 6.92
CA ARG A 40 33.52 -30.16 6.14
C ARG A 40 32.90 -29.93 4.76
N PRO A 41 33.04 -28.72 4.17
CA PRO A 41 32.26 -28.33 3.00
C PRO A 41 32.77 -28.97 1.71
N LEU A 42 31.80 -29.33 0.86
CA LEU A 42 31.98 -29.77 -0.52
C LEU A 42 32.59 -28.64 -1.36
N GLN A 43 33.81 -28.84 -1.83
CA GLN A 43 34.28 -28.25 -3.08
C GLN A 43 34.82 -29.37 -3.95
N SER A 44 34.52 -29.27 -5.25
CA SER A 44 35.05 -30.08 -6.35
C SER A 44 34.31 -31.39 -6.65
N LEU A 45 33.12 -31.27 -7.25
CA LEU A 45 32.63 -32.29 -8.18
C LEU A 45 31.88 -31.64 -9.36
N PHE A 46 32.59 -30.90 -10.20
CA PHE A 46 32.10 -30.46 -11.52
C PHE A 46 33.29 -30.21 -12.45
N LEU A 47 33.88 -31.28 -12.98
CA LEU A 47 34.85 -31.21 -14.10
C LEU A 47 35.07 -32.61 -14.68
N LEU A 48 34.06 -33.11 -15.39
CA LEU A 48 34.18 -34.31 -16.22
C LEU A 48 33.17 -34.20 -17.36
N LEU A 49 33.36 -33.26 -18.28
CA LEU A 49 32.61 -33.16 -19.54
C LEU A 49 33.30 -32.19 -20.52
N LEU A 50 34.57 -32.41 -20.92
CA LEU A 50 35.15 -31.75 -22.12
C LEU A 50 36.20 -32.64 -22.83
N PRO A 51 36.33 -32.57 -24.18
CA PRO A 51 37.11 -33.51 -25.00
C PRO A 51 38.62 -33.19 -25.08
N PRO A 52 39.47 -34.16 -25.50
CA PRO A 52 40.92 -34.08 -25.42
C PRO A 52 41.53 -33.48 -26.69
N SER A 53 41.68 -32.17 -26.72
CA SER A 53 42.58 -31.50 -27.68
C SER A 53 43.32 -30.40 -26.93
N ASN A 54 44.65 -30.56 -26.84
CA ASN A 54 45.66 -29.73 -26.16
C ASN A 54 46.21 -30.27 -24.84
N ARG A 55 46.82 -31.47 -24.88
CA ARG A 55 47.85 -31.89 -23.92
C ARG A 55 49.23 -31.93 -24.60
N ALA A 56 49.94 -30.81 -24.53
CA ALA A 56 51.39 -30.61 -24.69
C ALA A 56 51.63 -29.14 -24.31
N LEU A 57 52.52 -28.68 -23.43
CA LEU A 57 53.74 -29.19 -22.84
C LEU A 57 53.87 -28.65 -21.40
N ILE A 58 54.54 -29.42 -20.55
CA ILE A 58 55.08 -29.00 -19.26
C ILE A 58 56.52 -28.56 -19.48
N SER A 59 56.90 -27.33 -19.09
CA SER A 59 58.26 -27.05 -18.61
C SER A 59 58.37 -25.68 -17.92
N SER A 60 58.96 -25.73 -16.72
CA SER A 60 59.59 -24.65 -15.92
C SER A 60 58.76 -23.99 -14.80
N PRO A 61 59.25 -24.06 -13.54
CA PRO A 61 58.69 -23.39 -12.38
C PRO A 61 59.40 -22.04 -12.18
N LEU A 62 58.65 -20.94 -12.23
CA LEU A 62 58.97 -19.65 -11.63
C LEU A 62 57.87 -18.70 -12.07
N LEU A 63 56.87 -18.49 -11.22
CA LEU A 63 56.23 -17.19 -11.08
C LEU A 63 55.33 -17.25 -9.84
N SER A 64 55.66 -16.42 -8.86
CA SER A 64 54.85 -16.14 -7.67
C SER A 64 53.41 -15.81 -8.06
N PHE A 65 52.45 -16.43 -7.39
CA PHE A 65 51.05 -16.04 -7.44
C PHE A 65 50.90 -14.63 -6.84
N HIS A 66 50.88 -13.61 -7.70
CA HIS A 66 50.18 -12.38 -7.38
C HIS A 66 48.69 -12.62 -7.62
N LEU A 67 47.91 -12.61 -6.54
CA LEU A 67 46.46 -12.42 -6.62
C LEU A 67 46.21 -11.07 -7.31
N LEU A 68 45.83 -11.11 -8.58
CA LEU A 68 45.12 -10.02 -9.23
C LEU A 68 43.70 -10.01 -8.65
N SER A 69 43.53 -9.25 -7.57
CA SER A 69 42.24 -8.71 -7.19
C SER A 69 41.73 -7.84 -8.34
N SER A 70 40.76 -8.35 -9.08
CA SER A 70 39.93 -7.55 -9.99
C SER A 70 39.35 -6.37 -9.20
N PRO A 71 39.48 -5.11 -9.67
CA PRO A 71 38.85 -3.99 -9.01
C PRO A 71 37.34 -4.15 -9.23
N SER A 72 36.62 -4.42 -8.14
CA SER A 72 35.19 -4.16 -8.07
C SER A 72 35.01 -2.66 -8.35
N THR A 73 34.54 -2.33 -9.54
CA THR A 73 34.00 -1.00 -9.84
C THR A 73 32.72 -0.84 -9.04
N SER A 74 32.86 -0.49 -7.77
CA SER A 74 31.79 0.14 -7.01
C SER A 74 31.52 1.47 -7.70
N PHE A 75 30.42 1.55 -8.44
CA PHE A 75 29.89 2.85 -8.84
C PHE A 75 29.61 3.61 -7.54
N PRO A 76 30.27 4.77 -7.29
CA PRO A 76 29.88 5.60 -6.18
C PRO A 76 28.49 6.12 -6.52
N PHE A 77 27.49 5.78 -5.70
CA PHE A 77 26.26 6.57 -5.67
C PHE A 77 26.68 8.03 -5.51
N PRO A 78 26.19 8.97 -6.34
CA PRO A 78 26.41 10.38 -6.05
C PRO A 78 25.87 10.64 -4.64
N PRO A 79 26.58 11.41 -3.80
CA PRO A 79 26.04 11.78 -2.50
C PRO A 79 24.68 12.44 -2.74
N VAL A 80 23.63 11.89 -2.12
CA VAL A 80 22.35 12.59 -2.00
C VAL A 80 22.69 13.98 -1.48
N PRO A 81 22.26 15.07 -2.15
CA PRO A 81 22.51 16.40 -1.65
C PRO A 81 21.94 16.46 -0.23
N GLN A 82 22.81 16.59 0.77
CA GLN A 82 22.37 16.90 2.12
C GLN A 82 21.68 18.26 2.00
N THR A 83 20.35 18.26 2.06
CA THR A 83 19.58 19.47 2.26
C THR A 83 20.01 19.98 3.64
N ASN A 84 20.95 20.93 3.67
CA ASN A 84 21.16 21.78 4.82
C ASN A 84 19.89 22.64 4.97
N THR A 85 18.85 22.03 5.54
CA THR A 85 17.65 22.72 5.97
C THR A 85 18.11 23.56 7.14
N THR A 86 18.45 24.82 6.88
CA THR A 86 18.56 25.85 7.92
C THR A 86 17.35 25.69 8.82
N MET A 87 17.57 25.39 10.11
CA MET A 87 16.51 25.15 11.09
C MET A 87 15.56 26.35 11.07
N ALA A 88 14.45 26.21 10.35
CA ALA A 88 13.39 27.20 10.33
C ALA A 88 12.84 27.34 11.75
N ALA A 89 12.30 28.52 12.08
CA ALA A 89 11.55 28.64 13.31
C ALA A 89 10.31 27.73 13.26
N PRO A 90 9.87 27.16 14.40
CA PRO A 90 8.64 26.37 14.45
C PRO A 90 7.45 27.15 13.88
N ALA A 91 6.46 26.42 13.38
CA ALA A 91 5.25 27.02 12.84
C ALA A 91 4.58 27.93 13.88
N HIS A 92 3.98 29.04 13.45
CA HIS A 92 3.29 29.94 14.38
C HIS A 92 1.92 29.41 14.83
N LYS A 93 1.31 28.52 14.05
CA LYS A 93 0.01 27.89 14.33
C LYS A 93 0.15 26.39 14.10
N PHE A 94 0.14 25.60 15.17
CA PHE A 94 0.15 24.14 15.12
C PHE A 94 -0.42 23.58 16.42
N LYS A 95 -0.84 22.31 16.40
CA LYS A 95 -1.12 21.51 17.60
C LYS A 95 -0.69 20.07 17.34
N VAL A 96 0.31 19.62 18.09
CA VAL A 96 0.87 18.27 18.04
C VAL A 96 1.00 17.73 19.47
N ALA A 97 1.18 16.42 19.64
CA ALA A 97 1.25 15.81 20.97
C ALA A 97 2.42 16.36 21.82
N ASP A 98 3.63 16.34 21.26
CA ASP A 98 4.85 16.77 21.93
C ASP A 98 5.90 17.22 20.91
N LEU A 99 6.21 18.53 20.92
CA LEU A 99 7.21 19.11 20.01
C LEU A 99 8.64 18.61 20.32
N SER A 100 8.90 18.09 21.53
CA SER A 100 10.23 17.57 21.91
C SER A 100 10.65 16.35 21.07
N LEU A 101 9.69 15.68 20.44
CA LEU A 101 9.91 14.53 19.55
C LEU A 101 10.49 14.91 18.17
N ALA A 102 10.58 16.20 17.84
CA ALA A 102 11.00 16.67 16.52
C ALA A 102 12.38 16.14 16.09
N ALA A 103 13.34 16.05 17.02
CA ALA A 103 14.68 15.53 16.72
C ALA A 103 14.68 14.03 16.37
N PHE A 104 13.76 13.26 16.96
CA PHE A 104 13.57 11.86 16.60
C PHE A 104 12.88 11.74 15.24
N GLY A 105 11.80 12.49 15.02
CA GLY A 105 11.12 12.52 13.72
C GLY A 105 12.04 12.91 12.57
N ARG A 106 12.91 13.91 12.75
CA ARG A 106 13.90 14.30 11.73
C ARG A 106 14.80 13.13 11.33
N LYS A 107 15.30 12.35 12.28
CA LYS A 107 16.16 11.18 11.98
C LYS A 107 15.41 10.11 11.18
N GLU A 108 14.14 9.87 11.49
CA GLU A 108 13.34 8.91 10.71
C GLU A 108 12.96 9.45 9.33
N ILE A 109 12.74 10.75 9.19
CA ILE A 109 12.55 11.41 7.88
C ILE A 109 13.80 11.22 7.01
N GLU A 110 15.00 11.49 7.54
CA GLU A 110 16.26 11.30 6.82
C GLU A 110 16.47 9.84 6.37
N LEU A 111 16.06 8.87 7.19
CA LEU A 111 16.06 7.46 6.79
C LEU A 111 15.04 7.18 5.69
N ALA A 112 13.82 7.71 5.83
CA ALA A 112 12.75 7.51 4.87
C ALA A 112 13.06 8.14 3.50
N GLU A 113 13.75 9.27 3.44
CA GLU A 113 14.17 9.88 2.17
C GLU A 113 15.02 8.93 1.31
N ASN A 114 15.87 8.10 1.94
CA ASN A 114 16.65 7.08 1.22
C ASN A 114 15.77 5.98 0.64
N GLU A 115 14.62 5.70 1.24
CA GLU A 115 13.64 4.72 0.77
C GLU A 115 12.55 5.35 -0.09
N MET A 116 12.63 6.64 -0.43
CA MET A 116 11.61 7.34 -1.23
C MET A 116 12.18 7.93 -2.52
N PRO A 117 12.75 7.09 -3.41
CA PRO A 117 13.48 7.54 -4.60
C PRO A 117 12.61 8.34 -5.57
N GLY A 118 11.31 8.03 -5.66
CA GLY A 118 10.37 8.75 -6.50
C GLY A 118 10.22 10.22 -6.08
N LEU A 119 10.02 10.47 -4.79
CA LEU A 119 9.94 11.83 -4.26
C LEU A 119 11.27 12.56 -4.39
N MET A 120 12.38 11.90 -4.07
CA MET A 120 13.71 12.54 -4.14
C MET A 120 14.08 12.93 -5.58
N GLN A 121 13.82 12.06 -6.55
CA GLN A 121 14.07 12.39 -7.96
C GLN A 121 13.08 13.42 -8.49
N THR A 122 11.83 13.42 -8.01
CA THR A 122 10.86 14.47 -8.35
C THR A 122 11.31 15.85 -7.85
N ARG A 123 11.86 15.93 -6.62
CA ARG A 123 12.50 17.16 -6.11
C ARG A 123 13.63 17.59 -7.05
N ALA A 124 14.57 16.69 -7.35
CA ALA A 124 15.71 16.99 -8.19
C ALA A 124 15.32 17.46 -9.60
N LYS A 125 14.28 16.84 -10.19
CA LYS A 125 13.80 17.14 -11.54
C LYS A 125 13.16 18.52 -11.66
N TYR A 126 12.32 18.90 -10.68
CA TYR A 126 11.48 20.11 -10.81
C TYR A 126 11.86 21.28 -9.90
N ALA A 127 12.77 21.10 -8.93
CA ALA A 127 13.08 22.15 -7.95
C ALA A 127 13.58 23.46 -8.57
N ALA A 128 14.34 23.41 -9.67
CA ALA A 128 14.85 24.63 -10.31
C ALA A 128 13.73 25.55 -10.83
N ASP A 129 12.57 24.99 -11.18
CA ASP A 129 11.45 25.76 -11.73
C ASP A 129 10.40 26.16 -10.69
N GLN A 130 10.49 25.61 -9.48
CA GLN A 130 9.54 25.84 -8.38
C GLN A 130 8.07 25.77 -8.87
N PRO A 131 7.61 24.61 -9.41
CA PRO A 131 6.32 24.52 -10.09
C PRO A 131 5.13 24.88 -9.19
N LEU A 132 5.28 24.73 -7.88
CA LEU A 132 4.22 25.01 -6.91
C LEU A 132 4.41 26.36 -6.21
N ALA A 133 5.29 27.24 -6.71
CA ALA A 133 5.45 28.59 -6.17
C ALA A 133 4.11 29.35 -6.19
N GLY A 134 3.57 29.64 -5.00
CA GLY A 134 2.27 30.31 -4.82
C GLY A 134 1.08 29.35 -4.61
N ALA A 135 1.30 28.05 -4.71
CA ALA A 135 0.35 27.03 -4.26
C ALA A 135 0.21 27.08 -2.73
N ARG A 136 -1.01 26.87 -2.26
CA ARG A 136 -1.43 26.83 -0.86
C ARG A 136 -2.26 25.57 -0.69
N ILE A 137 -1.56 24.49 -0.32
CA ILE A 137 -2.07 23.12 -0.27
C ILE A 137 -2.53 22.84 1.16
N ALA A 138 -3.82 22.56 1.33
CA ALA A 138 -4.35 22.00 2.56
C ALA A 138 -4.37 20.46 2.41
N GLY A 139 -3.61 19.77 3.24
CA GLY A 139 -3.44 18.32 3.20
C GLY A 139 -4.19 17.62 4.33
N CYS A 140 -5.04 16.65 4.00
CA CYS A 140 -5.70 15.77 4.96
C CYS A 140 -5.34 14.32 4.62
N LEU A 141 -4.27 13.82 5.25
CA LEU A 141 -3.71 12.51 5.01
C LEU A 141 -2.98 12.04 6.26
N HIS A 142 -2.99 10.75 6.57
CA HIS A 142 -2.27 10.14 7.69
C HIS A 142 -0.92 10.83 7.98
N MET A 143 -0.78 11.44 9.16
CA MET A 143 0.43 12.22 9.52
C MET A 143 1.57 11.30 9.97
N THR A 144 2.23 10.65 9.01
CA THR A 144 3.35 9.70 9.23
C THR A 144 4.70 10.27 8.80
N ILE A 145 5.79 9.52 9.04
CA ILE A 145 7.12 9.84 8.51
C ILE A 145 7.12 9.89 6.98
N GLN A 146 6.39 9.01 6.30
CA GLN A 146 6.31 9.03 4.83
C GLN A 146 5.63 10.32 4.35
N THR A 147 4.56 10.73 5.02
CA THR A 147 3.83 11.97 4.72
C THR A 147 4.68 13.20 5.01
N ALA A 148 5.54 13.16 6.02
CA ALA A 148 6.53 14.21 6.26
C ALA A 148 7.45 14.43 5.04
N VAL A 149 7.91 13.36 4.38
CA VAL A 149 8.71 13.47 3.14
C VAL A 149 7.88 14.03 1.98
N LEU A 150 6.60 13.70 1.88
CA LEU A 150 5.67 14.32 0.91
C LEU A 150 5.52 15.83 1.16
N ILE A 151 5.25 16.24 2.40
CA ILE A 151 5.11 17.65 2.80
C ILE A 151 6.37 18.45 2.44
N GLU A 152 7.55 17.91 2.78
CA GLU A 152 8.82 18.56 2.45
C GLU A 152 9.09 18.57 0.95
N THR A 153 8.58 17.60 0.19
CA THR A 153 8.65 17.61 -1.28
C THR A 153 7.81 18.73 -1.86
N LEU A 154 6.55 18.88 -1.43
CA LEU A 154 5.67 19.96 -1.88
C LEU A 154 6.28 21.34 -1.55
N THR A 155 6.81 21.48 -0.33
CA THR A 155 7.47 22.71 0.13
C THR A 155 8.74 23.01 -0.69
N ALA A 156 9.57 22.00 -0.95
CA ALA A 156 10.79 22.14 -1.76
C ALA A 156 10.49 22.53 -3.23
N LEU A 157 9.28 22.24 -3.72
CA LEU A 157 8.79 22.63 -5.04
C LEU A 157 8.06 23.99 -5.05
N GLY A 158 8.03 24.69 -3.91
CA GLY A 158 7.56 26.08 -3.78
C GLY A 158 6.19 26.24 -3.13
N ALA A 159 5.53 25.15 -2.73
CA ALA A 159 4.21 25.23 -2.09
C ALA A 159 4.30 25.78 -0.66
N GLU A 160 3.26 26.50 -0.26
CA GLU A 160 2.90 26.67 1.14
C GLU A 160 1.92 25.57 1.53
N VAL A 161 2.14 24.93 2.69
CA VAL A 161 1.42 23.73 3.09
C VAL A 161 0.84 23.88 4.50
N THR A 162 -0.37 23.37 4.73
CA THR A 162 -0.94 23.10 6.07
C THR A 162 -1.44 21.66 6.10
N TRP A 163 -1.42 21.01 7.27
CA TRP A 163 -1.69 19.56 7.34
C TRP A 163 -2.51 19.10 8.55
N THR A 164 -3.35 18.10 8.31
CA THR A 164 -4.06 17.28 9.32
C THR A 164 -3.95 15.80 8.98
N SER A 165 -4.13 14.94 9.98
CA SER A 165 -4.37 13.51 9.73
C SER A 165 -5.77 13.30 9.15
N CYS A 166 -5.99 12.19 8.43
CA CYS A 166 -7.34 11.72 8.03
C CYS A 166 -7.86 10.59 8.94
N ASN A 167 -7.14 10.27 10.02
CA ASN A 167 -7.55 9.26 10.98
C ASN A 167 -6.98 9.54 12.38
N ILE A 168 -7.83 9.37 13.40
CA ILE A 168 -7.51 9.67 14.80
C ILE A 168 -6.39 8.79 15.40
N PHE A 169 -6.04 7.65 14.81
CA PHE A 169 -5.02 6.73 15.33
C PHE A 169 -3.78 6.59 14.44
N SER A 170 -3.75 7.23 13.27
CA SER A 170 -2.67 7.03 12.29
C SER A 170 -1.48 7.97 12.47
N THR A 171 -1.65 9.07 13.21
CA THR A 171 -0.57 10.04 13.41
C THR A 171 0.63 9.38 14.09
N GLN A 172 1.81 9.67 13.58
CA GLN A 172 3.08 9.40 14.25
C GLN A 172 3.55 10.72 14.87
N ASP A 173 3.45 10.83 16.19
CA ASP A 173 3.62 12.12 16.89
C ASP A 173 5.00 12.76 16.65
N HIS A 174 6.04 11.94 16.51
CA HIS A 174 7.39 12.42 16.18
C HIS A 174 7.48 12.96 14.76
N ALA A 175 6.73 12.42 13.79
CA ALA A 175 6.64 12.98 12.44
C ALA A 175 5.93 14.33 12.44
N ALA A 176 4.78 14.42 13.13
CA ALA A 176 4.02 15.66 13.28
C ALA A 176 4.88 16.75 13.94
N ALA A 177 5.60 16.41 15.01
CA ALA A 177 6.51 17.31 15.70
C ALA A 177 7.65 17.81 14.80
N ALA A 178 8.26 16.93 14.00
CA ALA A 178 9.35 17.30 13.11
C ALA A 178 8.92 18.27 12.00
N ILE A 179 7.73 18.08 11.44
CA ILE A 179 7.17 18.98 10.42
C ILE A 179 6.73 20.32 11.03
N ALA A 180 6.08 20.30 12.19
CA ALA A 180 5.73 21.51 12.92
C ALA A 180 6.97 22.34 13.29
N ALA A 181 8.04 21.68 13.76
CA ALA A 181 9.32 22.31 14.07
C ALA A 181 10.02 22.88 12.81
N ALA A 182 9.77 22.31 11.63
CA ALA A 182 10.28 22.81 10.35
C ALA A 182 9.48 24.01 9.79
N GLY A 183 8.46 24.49 10.50
CA GLY A 183 7.71 25.70 10.14
C GLY A 183 6.40 25.47 9.38
N VAL A 184 6.02 24.21 9.13
CA VAL A 184 4.75 23.86 8.47
C VAL A 184 3.65 23.66 9.53
N PRO A 185 2.51 24.35 9.44
CA PRO A 185 1.36 24.11 10.33
C PRO A 185 0.86 22.67 10.27
N VAL A 186 0.88 21.98 11.42
CA VAL A 186 0.31 20.63 11.59
C VAL A 186 -0.67 20.63 12.76
N PHE A 187 -1.86 20.09 12.54
CA PHE A 187 -2.86 19.85 13.57
C PHE A 187 -3.19 18.36 13.57
N ALA A 188 -2.38 17.58 14.28
CA ALA A 188 -2.50 16.13 14.34
C ALA A 188 -1.76 15.54 15.54
N TRP A 189 -2.35 14.55 16.22
CA TRP A 189 -1.71 13.67 17.19
C TRP A 189 -2.38 12.30 17.26
N LYS A 190 -1.69 11.30 17.77
CA LYS A 190 -2.27 9.96 17.92
C LYS A 190 -3.26 9.93 19.08
N GLY A 191 -4.46 9.42 18.83
CA GLY A 191 -5.53 9.32 19.82
C GLY A 191 -6.39 10.56 19.96
N GLU A 192 -6.52 11.37 18.91
CA GLU A 192 -7.53 12.42 18.83
C GLU A 192 -8.93 11.88 19.14
N SER A 193 -9.76 12.69 19.80
CA SER A 193 -11.20 12.47 19.78
C SER A 193 -11.80 12.93 18.44
N GLU A 194 -12.99 12.45 18.09
CA GLU A 194 -13.71 12.90 16.88
C GLU A 194 -13.97 14.42 16.87
N GLU A 195 -14.18 15.04 18.05
CA GLU A 195 -14.34 16.49 18.16
C GLU A 195 -13.02 17.21 17.82
N GLU A 196 -11.90 16.70 18.34
CA GLU A 196 -10.57 17.24 18.06
C GLU A 196 -10.17 17.05 16.60
N TYR A 197 -10.52 15.92 15.99
CA TYR A 197 -10.31 15.66 14.57
C TYR A 197 -11.00 16.73 13.70
N ASN A 198 -12.29 16.96 13.92
CA ASN A 198 -13.05 17.98 13.21
C ASN A 198 -12.50 19.39 13.47
N TRP A 199 -12.08 19.67 14.71
CA TRP A 199 -11.42 20.93 15.04
C TRP A 199 -10.10 21.11 14.28
N CYS A 200 -9.29 20.05 14.14
CA CYS A 200 -8.03 20.09 13.39
C CYS A 200 -8.27 20.45 11.93
N LEU A 201 -9.29 19.84 11.29
CA LEU A 201 -9.67 20.15 9.91
C LEU A 201 -10.00 21.64 9.73
N GLU A 202 -10.70 22.26 10.69
CA GLU A 202 -11.01 23.68 10.61
C GLU A 202 -9.79 24.58 10.88
N GLN A 203 -8.91 24.21 11.81
CA GLN A 203 -7.73 25.02 12.11
C GLN A 203 -6.76 25.13 10.94
N GLN A 204 -6.58 24.05 10.16
CA GLN A 204 -5.66 24.08 9.03
C GLN A 204 -6.06 25.10 7.96
N LEU A 205 -7.37 25.32 7.77
CA LEU A 205 -7.91 26.28 6.80
C LEU A 205 -7.56 27.73 7.15
N LEU A 206 -7.24 28.01 8.41
CA LEU A 206 -6.91 29.33 8.94
C LEU A 206 -5.40 29.51 9.19
N ALA A 207 -4.58 28.52 8.83
CA ALA A 207 -3.17 28.45 9.19
C ALA A 207 -2.20 28.96 8.10
N PHE A 208 -2.69 29.22 6.88
CA PHE A 208 -1.89 29.88 5.84
C PHE A 208 -1.47 31.30 6.26
N LYS A 209 -0.30 31.71 5.79
CA LYS A 209 0.29 33.03 6.00
C LYS A 209 -0.64 34.12 5.48
N ASP A 210 -0.61 35.26 6.19
CA ASP A 210 -1.40 36.46 5.89
C ASP A 210 -2.92 36.22 5.81
N GLY A 211 -3.43 35.11 6.36
CA GLY A 211 -4.85 34.76 6.31
C GLY A 211 -5.35 34.40 4.90
N LYS A 212 -4.45 33.97 4.01
CA LYS A 212 -4.82 33.48 2.67
C LYS A 212 -5.64 32.18 2.77
N LYS A 213 -6.46 31.93 1.75
CA LYS A 213 -7.23 30.68 1.63
C LYS A 213 -6.46 29.65 0.83
N LEU A 214 -6.73 28.36 1.04
CA LEU A 214 -6.23 27.30 0.18
C LEU A 214 -6.53 27.58 -1.29
N ASN A 215 -5.69 27.05 -2.17
CA ASN A 215 -6.01 26.96 -3.59
C ASN A 215 -5.76 25.57 -4.18
N LEU A 216 -5.39 24.60 -3.34
CA LEU A 216 -5.31 23.18 -3.68
C LEU A 216 -5.66 22.36 -2.44
N ILE A 217 -6.24 21.20 -2.67
CA ILE A 217 -6.53 20.20 -1.64
C ILE A 217 -5.78 18.91 -2.02
N LEU A 218 -5.13 18.30 -1.04
CA LEU A 218 -4.60 16.94 -1.11
C LEU A 218 -5.32 16.12 -0.05
N ASP A 219 -6.04 15.09 -0.45
CA ASP A 219 -6.97 14.39 0.43
C ASP A 219 -6.80 12.87 0.36
N ASP A 220 -7.15 12.23 1.47
CA ASP A 220 -7.17 10.79 1.69
C ASP A 220 -8.45 10.47 2.46
N GLY A 221 -9.44 9.92 1.73
CA GLY A 221 -10.75 9.55 2.27
C GLY A 221 -11.86 10.57 1.97
N GLY A 222 -11.49 11.81 1.64
CA GLY A 222 -12.41 12.86 1.18
C GLY A 222 -13.01 13.74 2.27
N ASP A 223 -12.52 13.65 3.52
CA ASP A 223 -13.09 14.39 4.66
C ASP A 223 -12.88 15.90 4.55
N LEU A 224 -11.67 16.32 4.16
CA LEU A 224 -11.38 17.74 3.96
C LEU A 224 -12.16 18.28 2.76
N THR A 225 -12.24 17.50 1.68
CA THR A 225 -13.01 17.82 0.49
C THR A 225 -14.47 18.03 0.84
N HIS A 226 -15.10 17.12 1.59
CA HIS A 226 -16.49 17.27 2.04
C HIS A 226 -16.67 18.51 2.92
N LEU A 227 -15.80 18.71 3.92
CA LEU A 227 -15.88 19.86 4.81
C LEU A 227 -15.85 21.18 4.02
N VAL A 228 -14.90 21.33 3.10
CA VAL A 228 -14.75 22.56 2.32
C VAL A 228 -15.89 22.73 1.32
N HIS A 229 -16.34 21.67 0.65
CA HIS A 229 -17.46 21.78 -0.30
C HIS A 229 -18.79 22.13 0.39
N ASP A 230 -19.06 21.57 1.56
CA ASP A 230 -20.35 21.74 2.22
C ASP A 230 -20.39 22.98 3.14
N LYS A 231 -19.31 23.24 3.89
CA LYS A 231 -19.27 24.30 4.91
C LYS A 231 -18.57 25.58 4.46
N TYR A 232 -17.58 25.48 3.57
CA TYR A 232 -16.76 26.61 3.12
C TYR A 232 -16.62 26.71 1.59
N PRO A 233 -17.70 26.57 0.79
CA PRO A 233 -17.61 26.53 -0.66
C PRO A 233 -17.00 27.80 -1.26
N GLU A 234 -17.06 28.93 -0.57
CA GLU A 234 -16.44 30.18 -0.97
C GLU A 234 -14.90 30.14 -0.97
N MET A 235 -14.28 29.15 -0.31
CA MET A 235 -12.84 28.89 -0.40
C MET A 235 -12.44 28.23 -1.72
N LEU A 236 -13.39 27.60 -2.44
CA LEU A 236 -13.11 26.88 -3.68
C LEU A 236 -13.11 27.77 -4.92
N LYS A 237 -13.50 29.04 -4.81
CA LYS A 237 -13.61 29.98 -5.94
C LYS A 237 -12.28 30.12 -6.73
N ASP A 238 -11.16 30.15 -6.02
CA ASP A 238 -9.81 30.27 -6.60
C ASP A 238 -9.00 28.98 -6.40
N CYS A 239 -9.67 27.85 -6.14
CA CYS A 239 -9.05 26.55 -5.95
C CYS A 239 -8.84 25.86 -7.30
N TYR A 240 -7.61 25.40 -7.54
CA TYR A 240 -7.19 24.72 -8.75
C TYR A 240 -7.66 23.26 -8.79
N GLY A 241 -7.99 22.64 -7.65
CA GLY A 241 -8.53 21.30 -7.59
C GLY A 241 -8.19 20.49 -6.34
N VAL A 242 -8.58 19.21 -6.39
CA VAL A 242 -8.36 18.19 -5.36
C VAL A 242 -7.54 17.05 -5.96
N SER A 243 -6.56 16.49 -5.26
CA SER A 243 -6.03 15.16 -5.55
C SER A 243 -6.40 14.20 -4.43
N GLU A 244 -7.02 13.07 -4.77
CA GLU A 244 -7.57 12.12 -3.81
C GLU A 244 -6.92 10.74 -3.94
N GLU A 245 -6.42 10.23 -2.82
CA GLU A 245 -5.58 9.03 -2.76
C GLU A 245 -6.35 7.71 -2.74
N THR A 246 -7.56 7.69 -2.17
CA THR A 246 -8.21 6.44 -1.78
C THR A 246 -9.40 6.07 -2.63
N THR A 247 -9.70 4.77 -2.69
CA THR A 247 -10.87 4.26 -3.40
C THR A 247 -12.18 4.88 -2.88
N THR A 248 -12.29 5.10 -1.56
CA THR A 248 -13.51 5.67 -0.99
C THR A 248 -13.64 7.17 -1.30
N GLY A 249 -12.60 7.96 -1.09
CA GLY A 249 -12.65 9.38 -1.43
C GLY A 249 -12.96 9.58 -2.92
N VAL A 250 -12.38 8.76 -3.80
CA VAL A 250 -12.71 8.75 -5.24
C VAL A 250 -14.18 8.41 -5.50
N HIS A 251 -14.74 7.42 -4.81
CA HIS A 251 -16.17 7.11 -4.91
C HIS A 251 -17.03 8.32 -4.48
N HIS A 252 -16.63 9.05 -3.45
CA HIS A 252 -17.29 10.28 -3.04
C HIS A 252 -17.20 11.38 -4.10
N LEU A 253 -16.05 11.59 -4.72
CA LEU A 253 -15.87 12.53 -5.84
C LEU A 253 -16.79 12.19 -7.02
N TYR A 254 -16.87 10.92 -7.44
CA TYR A 254 -17.77 10.51 -8.51
C TYR A 254 -19.25 10.70 -8.14
N ARG A 255 -19.62 10.47 -6.88
CA ARG A 255 -20.98 10.76 -6.38
C ARG A 255 -21.27 12.25 -6.46
N MET A 256 -20.37 13.10 -5.99
CA MET A 256 -20.50 14.56 -6.05
C MET A 256 -20.60 15.04 -7.50
N LEU A 257 -19.82 14.49 -8.43
CA LEU A 257 -19.90 14.80 -9.86
C LEU A 257 -21.27 14.43 -10.44
N LYS A 258 -21.77 13.22 -10.15
CA LYS A 258 -23.09 12.75 -10.59
C LYS A 258 -24.23 13.62 -10.03
N GLU A 259 -24.09 14.06 -8.79
CA GLU A 259 -25.04 14.96 -8.11
C GLU A 259 -24.86 16.43 -8.49
N LYS A 260 -23.87 16.76 -9.34
CA LYS A 260 -23.50 18.15 -9.73
C LYS A 260 -23.15 19.04 -8.53
N LYS A 261 -22.58 18.45 -7.48
CA LYS A 261 -22.08 19.11 -6.28
C LYS A 261 -20.56 19.30 -6.26
N LEU A 262 -19.83 18.61 -7.13
CA LEU A 262 -18.39 18.82 -7.27
C LEU A 262 -18.13 20.23 -7.82
N LEU A 263 -17.30 21.02 -7.14
CA LEU A 263 -17.10 22.44 -7.47
C LEU A 263 -15.77 22.72 -8.18
N VAL A 264 -14.81 21.79 -8.12
CA VAL A 264 -13.46 21.94 -8.67
C VAL A 264 -13.04 20.66 -9.41
N PRO A 265 -12.12 20.74 -10.40
CA PRO A 265 -11.53 19.53 -10.99
C PRO A 265 -10.85 18.69 -9.91
N SER A 266 -10.90 17.37 -10.07
CA SER A 266 -10.30 16.43 -9.12
C SER A 266 -9.50 15.36 -9.86
N ILE A 267 -8.33 15.02 -9.31
CA ILE A 267 -7.49 13.92 -9.78
C ILE A 267 -7.69 12.73 -8.85
N ASN A 268 -8.22 11.65 -9.41
CA ASN A 268 -8.22 10.31 -8.85
C ASN A 268 -6.78 9.76 -8.94
N VAL A 269 -6.05 9.89 -7.84
CA VAL A 269 -4.70 9.33 -7.70
C VAL A 269 -4.77 7.82 -7.45
N ASN A 270 -5.81 7.37 -6.74
CA ASN A 270 -6.02 5.96 -6.41
C ASN A 270 -5.88 5.02 -7.62
N ASP A 271 -6.48 5.39 -8.75
CA ASP A 271 -6.58 4.52 -9.93
C ASP A 271 -5.35 4.59 -10.86
N SER A 272 -4.30 5.32 -10.47
CA SER A 272 -2.98 5.18 -11.10
C SER A 272 -2.47 3.75 -10.88
N VAL A 273 -1.80 3.16 -11.88
CA VAL A 273 -1.14 1.84 -11.81
C VAL A 273 -0.25 1.76 -10.59
N THR A 274 0.63 2.75 -10.50
CA THR A 274 1.71 2.83 -9.52
C THR A 274 1.18 3.17 -8.13
N LYS A 275 -0.09 3.53 -8.00
CA LYS A 275 -0.79 3.61 -6.72
C LYS A 275 -1.50 2.29 -6.45
N SER A 276 -2.61 1.99 -7.14
CA SER A 276 -3.49 0.85 -6.81
C SER A 276 -2.78 -0.50 -6.77
N LYS A 277 -1.88 -0.80 -7.71
CA LYS A 277 -1.20 -2.11 -7.77
C LYS A 277 0.06 -2.21 -6.94
N PHE A 278 0.48 -1.12 -6.31
CA PHE A 278 1.65 -1.10 -5.45
C PHE A 278 1.24 -0.88 -4.00
N ASP A 279 0.63 0.26 -3.72
CA ASP A 279 0.16 0.65 -2.39
C ASP A 279 -0.85 -0.37 -1.83
N ASN A 280 -2.02 -0.46 -2.47
CA ASN A 280 -3.12 -1.28 -1.96
C ASN A 280 -2.72 -2.77 -1.92
N LEU A 281 -1.86 -3.22 -2.84
CA LEU A 281 -1.43 -4.62 -2.92
C LEU A 281 -0.21 -4.92 -2.03
N TYR A 282 0.96 -4.35 -2.35
CA TYR A 282 2.21 -4.64 -1.68
C TYR A 282 2.31 -3.96 -0.31
N GLY A 283 1.79 -2.75 -0.16
CA GLY A 283 1.76 -2.07 1.14
C GLY A 283 0.91 -2.80 2.17
N CYS A 284 -0.28 -3.27 1.78
CA CYS A 284 -1.11 -4.11 2.66
C CYS A 284 -0.49 -5.48 2.91
N ARG A 285 0.22 -6.05 1.93
CA ARG A 285 0.94 -7.33 2.09
C ARG A 285 2.01 -7.25 3.19
N GLU A 286 2.72 -6.13 3.30
CA GLU A 286 3.72 -5.94 4.36
C GLU A 286 3.07 -5.55 5.69
N SER A 287 2.18 -4.56 5.67
CA SER A 287 1.73 -3.87 6.87
C SER A 287 0.59 -4.55 7.64
N LEU A 288 -0.22 -5.41 7.00
CA LEU A 288 -1.27 -6.16 7.69
C LEU A 288 -0.68 -7.04 8.79
N ILE A 289 0.31 -7.85 8.42
CA ILE A 289 0.96 -8.78 9.33
C ILE A 289 1.64 -8.02 10.46
N ASP A 290 2.31 -6.91 10.15
CA ASP A 290 2.95 -6.06 11.14
C ASP A 290 1.94 -5.56 12.18
N GLY A 291 0.80 -5.02 11.74
CA GLY A 291 -0.30 -4.61 12.63
C GLY A 291 -0.80 -5.72 13.54
N ILE A 292 -1.12 -6.89 12.97
CA ILE A 292 -1.60 -8.06 13.74
C ILE A 292 -0.53 -8.52 14.74
N LYS A 293 0.74 -8.56 14.33
CA LYS A 293 1.85 -9.05 15.15
C LYS A 293 2.15 -8.10 16.30
N ARG A 294 2.32 -6.80 16.04
CA ARG A 294 2.54 -5.82 17.12
C ARG A 294 1.37 -5.78 18.09
N ALA A 295 0.14 -5.99 17.62
CA ALA A 295 -1.04 -6.04 18.48
C ALA A 295 -1.09 -7.29 19.37
N THR A 296 -0.78 -8.47 18.85
CA THR A 296 -1.18 -9.75 19.49
C THR A 296 -0.06 -10.77 19.68
N ASP A 297 1.09 -10.59 19.04
CA ASP A 297 2.19 -11.57 18.97
C ASP A 297 1.76 -12.98 18.49
N VAL A 298 0.56 -13.10 17.92
CA VAL A 298 -0.06 -14.40 17.61
C VAL A 298 0.74 -15.18 16.59
N MET A 299 0.88 -16.49 16.76
CA MET A 299 1.37 -17.36 15.69
C MET A 299 0.35 -17.45 14.55
N VAL A 300 0.73 -17.05 13.34
CA VAL A 300 -0.14 -17.06 12.14
C VAL A 300 -0.15 -18.44 11.48
N ALA A 301 1.01 -19.11 11.43
CA ALA A 301 1.14 -20.44 10.84
C ALA A 301 0.16 -21.45 11.46
N GLY A 302 -0.51 -22.22 10.61
CA GLY A 302 -1.50 -23.24 11.01
C GLY A 302 -2.88 -22.69 11.37
N LYS A 303 -3.07 -21.36 11.48
CA LYS A 303 -4.38 -20.77 11.72
C LYS A 303 -5.23 -20.72 10.45
N VAL A 304 -6.54 -20.73 10.65
CA VAL A 304 -7.49 -20.33 9.60
C VAL A 304 -7.65 -18.81 9.64
N ALA A 305 -7.28 -18.13 8.57
CA ALA A 305 -7.45 -16.70 8.42
C ALA A 305 -8.50 -16.42 7.34
N VAL A 306 -9.45 -15.53 7.62
CA VAL A 306 -10.55 -15.17 6.74
C VAL A 306 -10.31 -13.74 6.23
N VAL A 307 -10.21 -13.58 4.92
CA VAL A 307 -10.09 -12.28 4.25
C VAL A 307 -11.41 -11.98 3.54
N ALA A 308 -12.10 -10.93 3.96
CA ALA A 308 -13.36 -10.51 3.37
C ALA A 308 -13.12 -9.43 2.31
N GLY A 309 -13.38 -9.78 1.05
CA GLY A 309 -13.01 -9.00 -0.14
C GLY A 309 -11.70 -9.49 -0.74
N PHE A 310 -11.64 -9.50 -2.07
CA PHE A 310 -10.46 -9.94 -2.83
C PHE A 310 -10.14 -8.96 -3.97
N GLY A 311 -10.35 -7.66 -3.72
CA GLY A 311 -9.74 -6.57 -4.48
C GLY A 311 -8.22 -6.48 -4.25
N ASP A 312 -7.61 -5.33 -4.53
CA ASP A 312 -6.15 -5.19 -4.40
C ASP A 312 -5.65 -5.36 -2.96
N VAL A 313 -6.33 -4.74 -1.99
CA VAL A 313 -6.08 -4.91 -0.55
C VAL A 313 -6.23 -6.37 -0.14
N GLY A 314 -7.36 -6.99 -0.47
CA GLY A 314 -7.64 -8.40 -0.15
C GLY A 314 -6.62 -9.37 -0.74
N LYS A 315 -6.17 -9.14 -1.97
CA LYS A 315 -5.10 -9.91 -2.62
C LYS A 315 -3.79 -9.83 -1.84
N GLY A 316 -3.38 -8.63 -1.42
CA GLY A 316 -2.17 -8.41 -0.63
C GLY A 316 -2.25 -9.08 0.74
N CYS A 317 -3.38 -8.90 1.43
CA CYS A 317 -3.68 -9.49 2.73
C CYS A 317 -3.66 -11.02 2.69
N ALA A 318 -4.35 -11.63 1.71
CA ALA A 318 -4.38 -13.07 1.53
C ALA A 318 -2.99 -13.63 1.25
N GLN A 319 -2.21 -12.99 0.38
CA GLN A 319 -0.84 -13.39 0.09
C GLN A 319 0.05 -13.35 1.35
N ALA A 320 -0.05 -12.30 2.16
CA ALA A 320 0.74 -12.15 3.39
C ALA A 320 0.44 -13.25 4.41
N LEU A 321 -0.84 -13.46 4.70
CA LEU A 321 -1.30 -14.49 5.63
C LEU A 321 -0.91 -15.90 5.16
N HIS A 322 -1.08 -16.18 3.87
CA HIS A 322 -0.70 -17.46 3.28
C HIS A 322 0.81 -17.72 3.37
N THR A 323 1.62 -16.70 3.05
CA THR A 323 3.09 -16.79 3.11
C THR A 323 3.58 -17.02 4.55
N MET A 324 2.85 -16.51 5.55
CA MET A 324 3.08 -16.82 6.97
C MET A 324 2.56 -18.19 7.43
N GLY A 325 2.05 -19.01 6.52
CA GLY A 325 1.58 -20.38 6.79
C GLY A 325 0.14 -20.49 7.27
N ALA A 326 -0.68 -19.44 7.12
CA ALA A 326 -2.12 -19.55 7.40
C ALA A 326 -2.86 -20.30 6.29
N ARG A 327 -3.92 -21.01 6.67
CA ARG A 327 -4.98 -21.47 5.75
C ARG A 327 -5.93 -20.31 5.50
N VAL A 328 -5.82 -19.69 4.32
CA VAL A 328 -6.61 -18.52 3.97
C VAL A 328 -7.95 -18.94 3.35
N LEU A 329 -9.03 -18.41 3.91
CA LEU A 329 -10.38 -18.42 3.34
C LEU A 329 -10.69 -17.02 2.81
N VAL A 330 -11.37 -16.95 1.67
CA VAL A 330 -11.80 -15.69 1.06
C VAL A 330 -13.32 -15.64 1.00
N THR A 331 -13.91 -14.48 1.29
CA THR A 331 -15.32 -14.21 0.99
C THR A 331 -15.41 -13.11 -0.06
N GLU A 332 -16.21 -13.32 -1.10
CA GLU A 332 -16.36 -12.37 -2.20
C GLU A 332 -17.78 -12.35 -2.75
N ILE A 333 -18.18 -11.18 -3.23
CA ILE A 333 -19.43 -10.95 -3.96
C ILE A 333 -19.17 -10.83 -5.47
N ASP A 334 -17.97 -10.40 -5.88
CA ASP A 334 -17.59 -10.28 -7.28
C ASP A 334 -17.10 -11.63 -7.81
N PRO A 335 -17.75 -12.21 -8.84
CA PRO A 335 -17.38 -13.52 -9.38
C PRO A 335 -16.00 -13.54 -10.05
N ILE A 336 -15.51 -12.42 -10.58
CA ILE A 336 -14.16 -12.31 -11.17
C ILE A 336 -13.12 -12.40 -10.06
N ASN A 337 -13.27 -11.62 -8.99
CA ASN A 337 -12.36 -11.66 -7.85
C ASN A 337 -12.43 -13.01 -7.11
N ALA A 338 -13.62 -13.58 -6.95
CA ALA A 338 -13.80 -14.93 -6.39
C ALA A 338 -13.07 -15.98 -7.23
N LEU A 339 -13.20 -15.92 -8.56
CA LEU A 339 -12.49 -16.85 -9.44
C LEU A 339 -10.97 -16.64 -9.34
N GLN A 340 -10.47 -15.41 -9.25
CA GLN A 340 -9.05 -15.14 -9.01
C GLN A 340 -8.56 -15.74 -7.69
N ALA A 341 -9.32 -15.61 -6.61
CA ALA A 341 -8.99 -16.21 -5.31
C ALA A 341 -8.91 -17.74 -5.40
N ALA A 342 -9.90 -18.37 -6.06
CA ALA A 342 -9.91 -19.81 -6.28
C ALA A 342 -8.72 -20.28 -7.14
N MET A 343 -8.37 -19.53 -8.20
CA MET A 343 -7.21 -19.83 -9.06
C MET A 343 -5.86 -19.62 -8.35
N ALA A 344 -5.82 -18.76 -7.33
CA ALA A 344 -4.66 -18.61 -6.44
C ALA A 344 -4.58 -19.71 -5.36
N GLY A 345 -5.54 -20.64 -5.31
CA GLY A 345 -5.57 -21.76 -4.36
C GLY A 345 -6.27 -21.47 -3.04
N TYR A 346 -6.94 -20.32 -2.90
CA TYR A 346 -7.72 -19.99 -1.70
C TYR A 346 -9.11 -20.62 -1.78
N GLN A 347 -9.59 -21.15 -0.66
CA GLN A 347 -10.99 -21.57 -0.58
C GLN A 347 -11.89 -20.34 -0.51
N VAL A 348 -12.79 -20.21 -1.48
CA VAL A 348 -13.84 -19.19 -1.46
C VAL A 348 -15.08 -19.73 -0.77
N THR A 349 -15.59 -19.03 0.23
CA THR A 349 -16.78 -19.41 1.01
C THR A 349 -17.56 -18.18 1.46
N THR A 350 -18.73 -18.37 2.08
CA THR A 350 -19.49 -17.29 2.72
C THR A 350 -18.99 -17.02 4.13
N MET A 351 -19.24 -15.81 4.65
CA MET A 351 -18.80 -15.42 5.99
C MET A 351 -19.45 -16.27 7.08
N GLU A 352 -20.70 -16.68 6.91
CA GLU A 352 -21.43 -17.53 7.87
C GLU A 352 -20.76 -18.90 8.05
N LYS A 353 -20.18 -19.45 6.98
CA LYS A 353 -19.41 -20.71 7.01
C LYS A 353 -17.98 -20.50 7.51
N ALA A 354 -17.40 -19.32 7.28
CA ALA A 354 -16.04 -19.00 7.71
C ALA A 354 -15.99 -18.67 9.22
N ALA A 355 -17.02 -18.03 9.76
CA ALA A 355 -17.07 -17.51 11.13
C ALA A 355 -16.77 -18.56 12.20
N SER A 356 -17.31 -19.78 12.07
CA SER A 356 -17.13 -20.84 13.08
C SER A 356 -15.75 -21.50 13.09
N GLN A 357 -14.92 -21.27 12.07
CA GLN A 357 -13.59 -21.88 11.92
C GLN A 357 -12.44 -20.87 11.87
N GLY A 358 -12.72 -19.62 11.49
CA GLY A 358 -11.71 -18.57 11.40
C GLY A 358 -11.17 -18.16 12.77
N GLN A 359 -9.87 -17.91 12.85
CA GLN A 359 -9.18 -17.44 14.06
C GLN A 359 -8.61 -16.03 13.89
N ILE A 360 -8.46 -15.59 12.64
CA ILE A 360 -8.07 -14.22 12.26
C ILE A 360 -9.06 -13.79 11.18
N PHE A 361 -9.71 -12.64 11.35
CA PHE A 361 -10.65 -12.07 10.41
C PHE A 361 -10.16 -10.69 9.99
N VAL A 362 -10.01 -10.49 8.69
CA VAL A 362 -9.54 -9.25 8.08
C VAL A 362 -10.57 -8.76 7.08
N THR A 363 -11.16 -7.59 7.31
CA THR A 363 -12.09 -6.97 6.36
C THR A 363 -11.33 -6.02 5.42
N THR A 364 -11.57 -6.14 4.12
CA THR A 364 -10.86 -5.42 3.04
C THR A 364 -11.81 -4.97 1.94
N THR A 365 -13.07 -4.68 2.27
CA THR A 365 -14.14 -4.55 1.26
C THR A 365 -14.43 -3.11 0.82
N GLY A 366 -14.15 -2.12 1.67
CA GLY A 366 -14.65 -0.77 1.48
C GLY A 366 -16.18 -0.66 1.62
N CYS A 367 -16.84 -1.68 2.18
CA CYS A 367 -18.29 -1.75 2.36
C CYS A 367 -18.64 -1.66 3.85
N ARG A 368 -19.90 -1.89 4.20
CA ARG A 368 -20.42 -1.84 5.57
C ARG A 368 -20.99 -3.19 6.00
N ASP A 369 -21.01 -3.43 7.31
CA ASP A 369 -21.71 -4.56 7.93
C ASP A 369 -21.23 -5.94 7.42
N ILE A 370 -19.92 -6.11 7.23
CA ILE A 370 -19.30 -7.36 6.78
C ILE A 370 -19.20 -8.37 7.94
N LEU A 371 -18.84 -7.90 9.13
CA LEU A 371 -18.84 -8.69 10.36
C LEU A 371 -19.93 -8.17 11.29
N THR A 372 -20.97 -8.99 11.51
CA THR A 372 -22.17 -8.65 12.27
C THR A 372 -22.36 -9.57 13.47
N ALA A 373 -23.42 -9.31 14.25
CA ALA A 373 -23.86 -10.11 15.39
C ALA A 373 -23.75 -11.63 15.19
N GLN A 374 -24.31 -12.15 14.09
CA GLN A 374 -24.36 -13.59 13.81
C GLN A 374 -22.95 -14.18 13.61
N HIS A 375 -22.02 -13.39 13.07
CA HIS A 375 -20.63 -13.80 12.88
C HIS A 375 -19.90 -13.86 14.22
N PHE A 376 -20.00 -12.80 15.05
CA PHE A 376 -19.36 -12.77 16.38
C PHE A 376 -19.86 -13.91 17.28
N GLU A 377 -21.14 -14.23 17.23
CA GLU A 377 -21.71 -15.34 17.97
C GLU A 377 -21.22 -16.71 17.49
N ALA A 378 -20.73 -16.83 16.25
CA ALA A 378 -20.18 -18.07 15.71
C ALA A 378 -18.69 -18.23 15.96
N MET A 379 -17.94 -17.12 16.08
CA MET A 379 -16.48 -17.09 16.17
C MET A 379 -15.90 -17.91 17.33
N PRO A 380 -14.79 -18.66 17.12
CA PRO A 380 -14.12 -19.39 18.21
C PRO A 380 -13.57 -18.42 19.26
N ASN A 381 -13.30 -18.96 20.46
CA ASN A 381 -12.75 -18.17 21.55
C ASN A 381 -11.40 -17.55 21.16
N ASP A 382 -11.22 -16.27 21.48
CA ASP A 382 -10.05 -15.45 21.16
C ASP A 382 -9.79 -15.31 19.64
N ALA A 383 -10.85 -15.34 18.83
CA ALA A 383 -10.74 -14.91 17.44
C ALA A 383 -10.28 -13.45 17.35
N ILE A 384 -9.28 -13.18 16.50
CA ILE A 384 -8.78 -11.84 16.22
C ILE A 384 -9.57 -11.25 15.08
N VAL A 385 -10.08 -10.04 15.27
CA VAL A 385 -10.90 -9.30 14.30
C VAL A 385 -10.25 -7.94 14.05
N CYS A 386 -10.00 -7.64 12.78
CA CYS A 386 -9.42 -6.35 12.38
C CYS A 386 -9.92 -5.89 11.01
N ASN A 387 -9.88 -4.58 10.81
CA ASN A 387 -10.18 -3.94 9.53
C ASN A 387 -8.90 -3.36 8.94
N ILE A 388 -8.71 -3.51 7.63
CA ILE A 388 -7.69 -2.78 6.86
C ILE A 388 -8.31 -2.15 5.60
N GLY A 389 -9.63 -2.22 5.46
CA GLY A 389 -10.38 -1.59 4.39
C GLY A 389 -10.78 -0.16 4.75
N HIS A 390 -12.06 0.13 4.96
CA HIS A 390 -12.51 1.51 5.10
C HIS A 390 -13.15 1.85 6.45
N PHE A 391 -12.77 3.00 7.01
CA PHE A 391 -13.28 3.57 8.28
C PHE A 391 -13.40 2.52 9.40
N ASP A 392 -14.49 2.52 10.16
CA ASP A 392 -14.83 1.60 11.23
C ASP A 392 -16.18 0.88 11.02
N ILE A 393 -16.72 0.93 9.79
CA ILE A 393 -18.08 0.44 9.48
C ILE A 393 -18.12 -0.95 8.83
N GLU A 394 -16.97 -1.52 8.45
CA GLU A 394 -16.94 -2.92 7.95
C GLU A 394 -17.31 -3.91 9.06
N ILE A 395 -17.08 -3.54 10.30
CA ILE A 395 -17.28 -4.35 11.50
C ILE A 395 -18.32 -3.66 12.36
N ASP A 396 -19.35 -4.38 12.81
CA ASP A 396 -20.36 -3.83 13.72
C ASP A 396 -19.83 -3.76 15.16
N VAL A 397 -18.89 -2.83 15.38
CA VAL A 397 -18.24 -2.58 16.67
C VAL A 397 -19.24 -2.03 17.70
N ALA A 398 -20.23 -1.26 17.23
CA ALA A 398 -21.30 -0.73 18.08
C ALA A 398 -22.10 -1.89 18.71
N TRP A 399 -22.49 -2.89 17.93
CA TRP A 399 -23.15 -4.08 18.45
C TRP A 399 -22.24 -4.86 19.41
N LEU A 400 -20.95 -5.01 19.09
CA LEU A 400 -20.00 -5.72 19.93
C LEU A 400 -19.88 -5.07 21.32
N LYS A 401 -19.71 -3.73 21.36
CA LYS A 401 -19.67 -2.94 22.61
C LYS A 401 -20.97 -3.05 23.41
N ALA A 402 -22.12 -3.03 22.73
CA ALA A 402 -23.43 -3.11 23.39
C ALA A 402 -23.80 -4.52 23.92
N ASN A 403 -23.22 -5.59 23.36
CA ASN A 403 -23.61 -6.97 23.67
C ASN A 403 -22.57 -7.79 24.43
N ALA A 404 -21.34 -7.29 24.58
CA ALA A 404 -20.35 -7.90 25.45
C ALA A 404 -20.75 -7.81 26.93
N GLN A 405 -20.45 -8.85 27.70
CA GLN A 405 -20.60 -8.87 29.15
C GLN A 405 -19.57 -7.97 29.83
N SER A 406 -18.36 -7.92 29.28
CA SER A 406 -17.30 -7.02 29.72
C SER A 406 -16.30 -6.80 28.59
N VAL A 407 -15.58 -5.67 28.67
CA VAL A 407 -14.49 -5.33 27.76
C VAL A 407 -13.24 -5.14 28.60
N GLN A 408 -12.18 -5.85 28.23
CA GLN A 408 -10.86 -5.69 28.81
C GLN A 408 -9.94 -5.01 27.79
N ASN A 409 -9.53 -3.78 28.06
CA ASN A 409 -8.43 -3.18 27.31
C ASN A 409 -7.13 -3.89 27.72
N ILE A 410 -6.44 -4.49 26.75
CA ILE A 410 -5.19 -5.21 26.98
C ILE A 410 -4.01 -4.23 26.91
N LYS A 411 -4.05 -3.37 25.90
CA LYS A 411 -3.12 -2.26 25.66
C LYS A 411 -3.78 -1.29 24.65
N PRO A 412 -3.19 -0.12 24.35
CA PRO A 412 -3.73 0.77 23.34
C PRO A 412 -4.04 0.04 22.03
N GLN A 413 -5.27 0.24 21.52
CA GLN A 413 -5.79 -0.35 20.29
C GLN A 413 -5.94 -1.88 20.30
N VAL A 414 -5.94 -2.54 21.47
CA VAL A 414 -6.22 -3.99 21.59
C VAL A 414 -7.20 -4.23 22.72
N ASP A 415 -8.42 -4.62 22.35
CA ASP A 415 -9.53 -4.85 23.28
C ASP A 415 -10.03 -6.28 23.18
N ARG A 416 -10.32 -6.88 24.34
CA ARG A 416 -10.84 -8.25 24.45
C ARG A 416 -12.25 -8.21 25.02
N PHE A 417 -13.22 -8.61 24.20
CA PHE A 417 -14.66 -8.58 24.51
C PHE A 417 -15.12 -9.95 24.99
N LEU A 418 -15.61 -10.08 26.22
CA LEU A 418 -16.26 -11.29 26.72
C LEU A 418 -17.72 -11.33 26.26
N MET A 419 -18.10 -12.32 25.47
CA MET A 419 -19.45 -12.49 24.93
C MET A 419 -20.35 -13.30 25.88
N LYS A 420 -21.68 -13.19 25.72
CA LYS A 420 -22.68 -13.91 26.54
C LYS A 420 -22.52 -15.44 26.53
N ASN A 421 -21.93 -15.99 25.48
CA ASN A 421 -21.66 -17.42 25.33
C ASN A 421 -20.35 -17.87 26.02
N GLY A 422 -19.65 -16.97 26.72
CA GLY A 422 -18.40 -17.24 27.44
C GLY A 422 -17.14 -17.20 26.57
N ARG A 423 -17.26 -16.99 25.26
CA ARG A 423 -16.11 -16.82 24.35
C ARG A 423 -15.68 -15.36 24.28
N HIS A 424 -14.43 -15.14 23.93
CA HIS A 424 -13.86 -13.82 23.73
C HIS A 424 -13.62 -13.50 22.25
N ILE A 425 -13.72 -12.21 21.91
CA ILE A 425 -13.26 -11.64 20.64
C ILE A 425 -12.16 -10.62 20.94
N ILE A 426 -11.06 -10.69 20.19
CA ILE A 426 -9.99 -9.68 20.24
C ILE A 426 -10.19 -8.73 19.07
N LEU A 427 -10.57 -7.49 19.36
CA LEU A 427 -10.75 -6.44 18.35
C LEU A 427 -9.50 -5.55 18.31
N LEU A 428 -9.01 -5.30 17.11
CA LEU A 428 -7.86 -4.42 16.89
C LEU A 428 -8.32 -3.04 16.43
N ALA A 429 -7.66 -2.00 16.94
CA ALA A 429 -7.86 -0.59 16.59
C ALA A 429 -9.32 -0.11 16.61
N GLU A 430 -10.15 -0.68 17.48
CA GLU A 430 -11.60 -0.41 17.54
C GLU A 430 -12.31 -0.57 16.19
N GLY A 431 -11.83 -1.46 15.32
CA GLY A 431 -12.37 -1.67 13.98
C GLY A 431 -11.92 -0.66 12.91
N ARG A 432 -11.04 0.29 13.26
CA ARG A 432 -10.33 1.16 12.30
C ARG A 432 -9.13 0.43 11.67
N LEU A 433 -8.43 1.12 10.77
CA LEU A 433 -7.29 0.61 10.00
C LEU A 433 -6.19 0.01 10.91
N VAL A 434 -6.04 -1.30 10.89
CA VAL A 434 -5.13 -2.06 11.77
C VAL A 434 -3.65 -1.82 11.48
N ASN A 435 -3.28 -1.68 10.21
CA ASN A 435 -1.90 -1.45 9.78
C ASN A 435 -1.35 -0.09 10.28
N LEU A 436 -2.22 0.92 10.38
CA LEU A 436 -1.87 2.26 10.87
C LEU A 436 -2.14 2.41 12.36
N GLY A 437 -3.24 1.86 12.87
CA GLY A 437 -3.62 1.95 14.27
C GLY A 437 -2.68 1.14 15.18
N CYS A 438 -2.34 -0.09 14.77
CA CYS A 438 -1.52 -1.01 15.56
C CYS A 438 -0.05 -1.10 15.11
N ALA A 439 0.31 -0.49 13.97
CA ALA A 439 1.68 -0.43 13.49
C ALA A 439 1.99 0.97 12.89
N THR A 440 2.71 1.03 11.78
CA THR A 440 3.22 2.28 11.18
C THR A 440 2.72 2.50 9.75
N GLY A 441 1.70 1.75 9.31
CA GLY A 441 1.21 1.81 7.94
C GLY A 441 2.17 1.15 6.94
N HIS A 442 2.08 1.59 5.70
CA HIS A 442 2.87 1.08 4.59
C HIS A 442 4.33 1.56 4.67
N SER A 443 5.25 0.77 4.11
CA SER A 443 6.68 1.11 4.07
C SER A 443 6.96 2.34 3.21
N SER A 444 8.07 3.04 3.49
CA SER A 444 8.43 4.28 2.78
C SER A 444 8.54 4.09 1.28
N PHE A 445 9.11 2.97 0.81
CA PHE A 445 9.25 2.68 -0.61
C PHE A 445 7.92 2.60 -1.35
N VAL A 446 6.92 1.89 -0.81
CA VAL A 446 5.63 1.79 -1.49
C VAL A 446 4.87 3.12 -1.43
N MET A 447 4.98 3.87 -0.31
CA MET A 447 4.39 5.20 -0.20
C MET A 447 5.07 6.22 -1.13
N SER A 448 6.33 6.02 -1.48
CA SER A 448 7.00 6.82 -2.50
C SER A 448 6.28 6.75 -3.84
N CYS A 449 5.72 5.61 -4.23
CA CYS A 449 4.93 5.49 -5.44
C CYS A 449 3.65 6.35 -5.36
N SER A 450 2.87 6.20 -4.30
CA SER A 450 1.62 6.96 -4.08
C SER A 450 1.87 8.46 -4.00
N PHE A 451 2.87 8.86 -3.21
CA PHE A 451 3.15 10.27 -2.98
C PHE A 451 3.84 10.94 -4.16
N THR A 452 4.57 10.20 -4.99
CA THR A 452 5.02 10.72 -6.29
C THR A 452 3.81 11.02 -7.19
N ASN A 453 2.81 10.13 -7.24
CA ASN A 453 1.56 10.43 -7.95
C ASN A 453 0.86 11.68 -7.37
N GLN A 454 0.79 11.82 -6.04
CA GLN A 454 0.22 13.01 -5.41
C GLN A 454 0.94 14.30 -5.82
N VAL A 455 2.28 14.33 -5.77
CA VAL A 455 3.05 15.51 -6.18
C VAL A 455 2.82 15.84 -7.66
N LEU A 456 2.82 14.83 -8.54
CA LEU A 456 2.54 15.04 -9.96
C LEU A 456 1.10 15.51 -10.21
N ALA A 457 0.12 15.02 -9.45
CA ALA A 457 -1.26 15.47 -9.52
C ALA A 457 -1.41 16.94 -9.07
N GLN A 458 -0.72 17.33 -7.99
CA GLN A 458 -0.69 18.72 -7.50
C GLN A 458 -0.05 19.65 -8.54
N ILE A 459 1.06 19.26 -9.16
CA ILE A 459 1.68 20.01 -10.26
C ILE A 459 0.71 20.11 -11.44
N MET A 460 0.08 19.01 -11.84
CA MET A 460 -0.86 18.97 -12.96
C MET A 460 -2.06 19.90 -12.74
N LEU A 461 -2.64 19.91 -11.53
CA LEU A 461 -3.74 20.81 -11.18
C LEU A 461 -3.29 22.27 -11.20
N TYR A 462 -2.15 22.59 -10.56
CA TYR A 462 -1.68 23.96 -10.42
C TYR A 462 -1.18 24.57 -11.74
N LYS A 463 -0.55 23.76 -12.59
CA LYS A 463 -0.04 24.14 -13.92
C LYS A 463 -1.04 23.89 -15.05
N SER A 464 -2.28 23.55 -14.70
CA SER A 464 -3.39 23.42 -15.63
C SER A 464 -3.53 24.69 -16.49
N GLY A 465 -3.43 24.55 -17.80
CA GLY A 465 -3.48 25.65 -18.77
C GLY A 465 -2.16 26.40 -19.00
N ASP A 466 -1.06 26.06 -18.31
CA ASP A 466 0.26 26.64 -18.53
C ASP A 466 0.94 25.97 -19.75
N ALA A 467 0.78 26.58 -20.92
CA ALA A 467 1.33 26.05 -22.17
C ALA A 467 2.86 25.99 -22.18
N ALA A 468 3.54 26.91 -21.48
CA ALA A 468 5.01 26.91 -21.39
C ALA A 468 5.49 25.72 -20.54
N TRP A 469 4.80 25.43 -19.43
CA TRP A 469 5.06 24.25 -18.62
C TRP A 469 4.88 22.95 -19.42
N GLY A 470 3.76 22.80 -20.13
CA GLY A 470 3.49 21.62 -20.95
C GLY A 470 4.45 21.42 -22.13
N GLN A 471 5.03 22.50 -22.67
CA GLN A 471 6.09 22.42 -23.69
C GLN A 471 7.43 21.99 -23.10
N LYS A 472 7.76 22.44 -21.89
CA LYS A 472 9.01 22.10 -21.21
C LYS A 472 9.00 20.66 -20.68
N TYR A 473 7.87 20.23 -20.10
CA TYR A 473 7.67 18.92 -19.52
C TYR A 473 6.55 18.19 -20.27
N VAL A 474 6.95 17.42 -21.27
CA VAL A 474 6.06 16.76 -22.24
C VAL A 474 5.06 15.82 -21.58
N GLU A 475 5.40 15.24 -20.44
CA GLU A 475 4.53 14.41 -19.61
C GLU A 475 3.30 15.18 -19.07
N PHE A 476 3.38 16.51 -18.95
CA PHE A 476 2.27 17.41 -18.61
C PHE A 476 1.60 18.05 -19.84
N ALA A 477 2.07 17.80 -21.07
CA ALA A 477 1.54 18.44 -22.28
C ALA A 477 0.04 18.15 -22.51
N LYS A 478 -0.46 17.01 -22.01
CA LYS A 478 -1.85 16.59 -22.14
C LYS A 478 -2.78 17.15 -21.06
N SER A 479 -2.25 17.84 -20.04
CA SER A 479 -3.05 18.26 -18.90
C SER A 479 -4.05 19.36 -19.24
N GLY A 480 -3.75 20.24 -20.21
CA GLY A 480 -4.65 21.29 -20.68
C GLY A 480 -5.22 22.16 -19.55
N LYS A 481 -6.27 22.94 -19.82
CA LYS A 481 -7.11 23.51 -18.76
C LYS A 481 -8.15 22.47 -18.34
N LEU A 482 -8.15 22.10 -17.07
CA LEU A 482 -9.11 21.16 -16.49
C LEU A 482 -10.40 21.90 -16.11
N GLU A 483 -11.52 21.37 -16.57
CA GLU A 483 -12.87 21.79 -16.15
C GLU A 483 -13.34 20.89 -15.00
N VAL A 484 -14.47 21.21 -14.37
CA VAL A 484 -15.00 20.40 -13.27
C VAL A 484 -15.27 18.96 -13.75
N GLY A 485 -14.60 18.00 -13.11
CA GLY A 485 -14.61 16.59 -13.47
C GLY A 485 -13.67 15.77 -12.59
N VAL A 486 -13.73 14.45 -12.73
CA VAL A 486 -12.80 13.51 -12.06
C VAL A 486 -11.93 12.88 -13.14
N TYR A 487 -10.62 13.12 -13.05
CA TYR A 487 -9.61 12.69 -14.01
C TYR A 487 -8.63 11.71 -13.37
N VAL A 488 -7.95 10.90 -14.17
CA VAL A 488 -6.80 10.11 -13.72
C VAL A 488 -5.51 10.73 -14.26
N LEU A 489 -4.38 10.43 -13.64
CA LEU A 489 -3.09 10.85 -14.18
C LEU A 489 -2.89 10.25 -15.59
N PRO A 490 -2.39 11.03 -16.56
CA PRO A 490 -1.96 10.52 -17.85
C PRO A 490 -0.99 9.35 -17.69
N LYS A 491 -1.14 8.32 -18.52
CA LYS A 491 -0.33 7.09 -18.44
C LYS A 491 1.19 7.33 -18.48
N VAL A 492 1.64 8.36 -19.19
CA VAL A 492 3.05 8.75 -19.23
C VAL A 492 3.58 9.20 -17.86
N LEU A 493 2.75 9.88 -17.04
CA LEU A 493 3.12 10.27 -15.68
C LEU A 493 3.14 9.05 -14.76
N ASP A 494 2.22 8.11 -14.95
CA ASP A 494 2.17 6.84 -14.20
C ASP A 494 3.41 5.97 -14.50
N GLU A 495 3.79 5.85 -15.78
CA GLU A 495 5.03 5.18 -16.19
C GLU A 495 6.28 5.90 -15.68
N GLU A 496 6.26 7.23 -15.61
CA GLU A 496 7.33 8.01 -15.00
C GLU A 496 7.45 7.71 -13.50
N VAL A 497 6.34 7.61 -12.75
CA VAL A 497 6.40 7.17 -11.35
C VAL A 497 7.14 5.85 -11.24
N ALA A 498 6.77 4.84 -12.04
CA ALA A 498 7.47 3.55 -12.01
C ALA A 498 8.97 3.70 -12.32
N ARG A 499 9.31 4.47 -13.37
CA ARG A 499 10.69 4.71 -13.83
C ARG A 499 11.57 5.30 -12.73
N LEU A 500 11.04 6.25 -11.97
CA LEU A 500 11.76 6.91 -10.87
C LEU A 500 12.11 5.95 -9.70
N HIS A 501 11.51 4.76 -9.64
CA HIS A 501 11.78 3.78 -8.58
C HIS A 501 12.72 2.65 -9.02
N LEU A 502 12.92 2.44 -10.32
CA LEU A 502 13.59 1.23 -10.85
C LEU A 502 15.04 1.08 -10.38
N ALA A 503 15.81 2.17 -10.37
CA ALA A 503 17.22 2.14 -9.99
C ALA A 503 17.41 1.69 -8.53
N HIS A 504 16.49 2.08 -7.63
CA HIS A 504 16.52 1.68 -6.21
C HIS A 504 16.34 0.17 -6.04
N CYS A 505 15.62 -0.47 -6.96
CA CYS A 505 15.40 -1.91 -7.00
C CYS A 505 16.45 -2.67 -7.84
N ASN A 506 17.52 -2.00 -8.29
CA ASN A 506 18.51 -2.55 -9.21
C ASN A 506 17.91 -3.09 -10.53
N VAL A 507 16.87 -2.42 -11.04
CA VAL A 507 16.21 -2.80 -12.29
C VAL A 507 16.82 -2.04 -13.47
N GLU A 508 17.36 -2.78 -14.44
CA GLU A 508 17.81 -2.25 -15.74
C GLU A 508 16.68 -2.39 -16.77
N LEU A 509 16.15 -1.26 -17.24
CA LEU A 509 15.05 -1.25 -18.20
C LEU A 509 15.59 -1.32 -19.64
N SER A 510 15.06 -2.25 -20.44
CA SER A 510 15.37 -2.31 -21.87
C SER A 510 14.71 -1.16 -22.63
N GLU A 511 15.38 -0.67 -23.68
CA GLU A 511 14.84 0.34 -24.58
C GLU A 511 14.34 -0.31 -25.88
N LEU A 512 13.20 0.17 -26.38
CA LEU A 512 12.71 -0.23 -27.70
C LEU A 512 13.64 0.34 -28.78
N SER A 513 14.06 -0.51 -29.72
CA SER A 513 14.59 -0.02 -31.00
C SER A 513 13.50 0.68 -31.80
N LYS A 514 13.88 1.59 -32.70
CA LYS A 514 12.94 2.29 -33.60
C LYS A 514 12.05 1.32 -34.39
N VAL A 515 12.61 0.18 -34.83
CA VAL A 515 11.89 -0.85 -35.58
C VAL A 515 10.84 -1.54 -34.70
N GLN A 516 11.13 -1.81 -33.43
CA GLN A 516 10.16 -2.39 -32.50
C GLN A 516 9.04 -1.39 -32.17
N ALA A 517 9.39 -0.12 -31.95
CA ALA A 517 8.41 0.92 -31.68
C ALA A 517 7.44 1.10 -32.87
N GLU A 518 7.96 1.15 -34.10
CA GLU A 518 7.15 1.20 -35.33
C GLU A 518 6.25 -0.04 -35.46
N TYR A 519 6.78 -1.24 -35.25
CA TYR A 519 6.00 -2.48 -35.31
C TYR A 519 4.83 -2.51 -34.32
N LEU A 520 5.02 -1.97 -33.12
CA LEU A 520 3.99 -1.89 -32.08
C LEU A 520 3.05 -0.70 -32.25
N GLY A 521 3.36 0.25 -33.13
CA GLY A 521 2.63 1.52 -33.24
C GLY A 521 2.79 2.41 -32.01
N LEU A 522 3.96 2.39 -31.38
CA LEU A 522 4.30 3.15 -30.17
C LEU A 522 5.48 4.10 -30.41
N THR A 523 5.71 5.01 -29.49
CA THR A 523 6.96 5.77 -29.33
C THR A 523 7.96 4.95 -28.50
N VAL A 524 9.25 5.26 -28.61
CA VAL A 524 10.30 4.57 -27.83
C VAL A 524 10.16 4.89 -26.33
N GLU A 525 9.70 6.11 -26.03
CA GLU A 525 9.56 6.68 -24.69
C GLU A 525 8.21 6.37 -24.03
N GLY A 526 7.27 5.78 -24.77
CA GLY A 526 5.91 5.51 -24.32
C GLY A 526 4.91 6.67 -24.54
N PRO A 527 3.65 6.51 -24.13
CA PRO A 527 3.14 5.44 -23.27
C PRO A 527 3.13 4.06 -23.93
N TYR A 528 3.42 3.01 -23.16
CA TYR A 528 3.64 1.65 -23.67
C TYR A 528 2.38 0.79 -23.76
N LYS A 529 1.27 1.26 -23.22
CA LYS A 529 0.00 0.52 -23.12
C LYS A 529 -1.18 1.43 -23.42
N SER A 530 -2.28 0.86 -23.89
CA SER A 530 -3.55 1.58 -24.07
C SER A 530 -4.18 1.97 -22.74
N ASP A 531 -5.06 2.96 -22.73
CA ASP A 531 -5.77 3.39 -21.52
C ASP A 531 -6.63 2.29 -20.88
N ILE A 532 -7.18 1.37 -21.69
CA ILE A 532 -8.00 0.24 -21.22
C ILE A 532 -7.20 -0.94 -20.65
N TYR A 533 -5.87 -0.86 -20.66
CA TYR A 533 -5.00 -1.93 -20.18
C TYR A 533 -5.04 -1.99 -18.65
N ARG A 534 -5.25 -3.18 -18.08
CA ARG A 534 -5.44 -3.40 -16.63
C ARG A 534 -4.11 -3.57 -15.86
N TYR A 535 -3.07 -2.92 -16.38
CA TYR A 535 -1.65 -3.06 -16.00
C TYR A 535 -0.94 -4.30 -16.53
#